data_AF-A0AAX2RQK7-F1
#
_entry.id   AF-A0AAX2RQK7-F1
#
_cell.length_a   1.000
_cell.length_b   1.000
_cell.length_c   1.000
_cell.angle_alpha   90.00
_cell.angle_beta   90.00
_cell.angle_gamma   90.00
#
_symmetry.space_group_name_H-M   'P 1'
#
loop_
_entity.id
_entity.type
_entity.pdbx_description
1 polymer ?
#
loop_
_entity_poly.entity_id
_entity_poly.type
_entity_poly.pdbx_seq_one_letter_code
_entity_poly.pdbx_strand_id
1 'polypeptide(L)'
;MNTAKLDPRIGMLNNGKFYAFVNGYDKPEIIGTLDEVETALGLRKAATVRRVRKSLRGLPFKTYNVHMTFEFPAWDEKQGYWYDGIAARSKSEANKIARGKAEGDGHTTAKRVWFKATEAE
;
A
#
# COMPACT_ATOMS: atom_id res chain seq x y z
N MET A 1 24.91 6.35 -7.01
CA MET A 1 23.47 6.63 -7.10
C MET A 1 23.01 6.16 -8.47
N ASN A 2 22.18 5.13 -8.55
CA ASN A 2 21.66 4.64 -9.82
C ASN A 2 20.63 5.63 -10.37
N THR A 3 21.09 6.67 -11.06
CA THR A 3 20.34 7.57 -11.95
C THR A 3 19.95 6.86 -13.26
N ALA A 4 19.92 5.54 -13.27
CA ALA A 4 19.47 4.77 -14.41
C ALA A 4 17.95 4.64 -14.32
N LYS A 5 17.28 5.35 -15.26
CA LYS A 5 15.93 5.05 -15.77
C LYS A 5 14.76 5.84 -15.19
N LEU A 6 14.94 7.12 -14.85
CA LEU A 6 13.81 8.06 -14.86
C LEU A 6 13.61 8.57 -16.30
N ASP A 7 12.38 8.54 -16.81
CA ASP A 7 12.10 9.06 -18.16
C ASP A 7 12.34 10.58 -18.20
N PRO A 8 13.01 11.12 -19.24
CA PRO A 8 13.28 12.55 -19.36
C PRO A 8 12.04 13.45 -19.33
N ARG A 9 10.85 12.90 -19.58
CA ARG A 9 9.56 13.61 -19.55
C ARG A 9 8.97 13.71 -18.13
N ILE A 10 9.57 13.07 -17.14
CA ILE A 10 9.09 13.03 -15.76
C ILE A 10 9.96 13.92 -14.89
N GLY A 11 9.33 14.90 -14.25
CA GLY A 11 9.94 15.71 -13.19
C GLY A 11 9.63 15.14 -11.81
N MET A 12 10.47 15.48 -10.82
CA MET A 12 10.27 15.15 -9.40
C MET A 12 10.12 16.45 -8.61
N LEU A 13 9.06 16.53 -7.80
CA LEU A 13 8.80 17.63 -6.90
C LEU A 13 9.53 17.41 -5.56
N ASN A 14 9.82 18.50 -4.83
CA ASN A 14 10.52 18.45 -3.54
C ASN A 14 9.79 17.64 -2.45
N ASN A 15 8.50 17.35 -2.63
CA ASN A 15 7.70 16.52 -1.75
C ASN A 15 7.79 15.01 -2.08
N GLY A 16 8.66 14.62 -3.02
CA GLY A 16 8.83 13.23 -3.46
C GLY A 16 7.75 12.73 -4.43
N LYS A 17 6.85 13.59 -4.90
CA LYS A 17 5.89 13.27 -5.97
C LYS A 17 6.52 13.48 -7.35
N PHE A 18 5.97 12.82 -8.35
CA PHE A 18 6.39 12.92 -9.75
C PHE A 18 5.33 13.64 -10.56
N TYR A 19 5.74 14.34 -11.62
CA TYR A 19 4.83 15.01 -12.54
C TYR A 19 5.26 14.85 -14.00
N ALA A 20 4.29 14.87 -14.92
CA ALA A 20 4.55 14.92 -16.36
C ALA A 20 3.44 15.63 -17.13
N PHE A 21 3.79 16.23 -18.27
CA PHE A 21 2.85 16.85 -19.21
C PHE A 21 2.45 15.88 -20.32
N VAL A 22 1.62 14.91 -19.98
CA VAL A 22 1.21 13.82 -20.91
C VAL A 22 0.45 14.33 -22.14
N ASN A 23 -0.25 15.47 -22.05
CA ASN A 23 -1.09 16.01 -23.11
C ASN A 23 -0.55 17.30 -23.74
N GLY A 24 0.72 17.64 -23.49
CA GLY A 24 1.36 18.92 -23.90
C GLY A 24 1.45 19.92 -22.75
N TYR A 25 2.36 20.90 -22.89
CA TYR A 25 2.68 21.90 -21.86
C TYR A 25 1.53 22.90 -21.60
N ASP A 26 0.61 23.05 -22.54
CA ASP A 26 -0.57 23.93 -22.41
C ASP A 26 -1.72 23.30 -21.60
N LYS A 27 -1.54 22.07 -21.12
CA LYS A 27 -2.54 21.32 -20.35
C LYS A 27 -2.02 21.02 -18.94
N PRO A 28 -2.91 20.79 -17.97
CA PRO A 28 -2.51 20.47 -16.61
C PRO A 28 -1.63 19.22 -16.56
N GLU A 29 -0.58 19.30 -15.75
CA GLU A 29 0.30 18.17 -15.43
C GLU A 29 -0.45 17.07 -14.68
N ILE A 30 -0.04 15.82 -14.89
CA ILE A 30 -0.43 14.72 -14.02
C ILE A 30 0.58 14.62 -12.90
N ILE A 31 0.14 14.71 -11.64
CA ILE A 31 0.98 14.62 -10.45
C ILE A 31 0.59 13.39 -9.66
N GLY A 32 1.57 12.57 -9.28
CA GLY A 32 1.32 11.35 -8.51
C GLY A 32 2.57 10.60 -8.14
N THR A 33 2.42 9.29 -7.97
CA THR A 33 3.54 8.36 -7.83
C THR A 33 4.22 8.13 -9.19
N LEU A 34 5.49 7.68 -9.18
CA LEU A 34 6.24 7.39 -10.41
C LEU A 34 5.47 6.41 -11.33
N ASP A 35 4.85 5.37 -10.75
CA ASP A 35 4.11 4.35 -11.49
C ASP A 35 2.85 4.91 -12.19
N GLU A 36 2.16 5.85 -11.55
CA GLU A 36 0.99 6.52 -12.12
C GLU A 36 1.38 7.41 -13.30
N VAL A 37 2.47 8.17 -13.14
CA VAL A 37 2.99 9.06 -14.19
C VAL A 37 3.57 8.26 -15.36
N GLU A 38 4.31 7.17 -15.10
CA GLU A 38 4.80 6.24 -16.12
C GLU A 38 3.66 5.55 -16.88
N THR A 39 2.57 5.23 -16.19
CA THR A 39 1.37 4.64 -16.81
C THR A 39 0.67 5.65 -17.70
N ALA A 40 0.54 6.91 -17.26
CA ALA A 40 -0.08 7.98 -18.03
C ALA A 40 0.74 8.37 -19.27
N LEU A 41 2.07 8.27 -19.19
CA LEU A 41 2.99 8.41 -20.33
C LEU A 41 2.99 7.19 -21.27
N GLY A 42 2.28 6.12 -20.92
CA GLY A 42 2.25 4.89 -21.72
C GLY A 42 3.54 4.06 -21.67
N LEU A 43 4.48 4.41 -20.80
CA LEU A 43 5.75 3.70 -20.60
C LEU A 43 5.52 2.33 -19.93
N ARG A 44 4.49 2.25 -19.07
CA ARG A 44 3.99 0.98 -18.53
C ARG A 44 2.63 0.64 -19.12
N LYS A 45 2.51 -0.55 -19.72
CA LYS A 45 1.20 -1.09 -20.14
C LYS A 45 0.31 -1.25 -18.90
N ALA A 46 -0.76 -0.44 -18.81
CA ALA A 46 -1.81 -0.54 -17.79
C ALA A 46 -2.40 -1.97 -17.62
N ALA A 47 -2.24 -2.83 -18.62
CA ALA A 47 -2.59 -4.24 -18.58
C ALA A 47 -1.91 -5.03 -17.44
N THR A 48 -0.67 -4.69 -17.06
CA THR A 48 0.06 -5.42 -16.01
C THR A 48 -0.56 -5.17 -14.63
N VAL A 49 -0.93 -3.93 -14.32
CA VAL A 49 -1.58 -3.55 -13.05
C VAL A 49 -2.95 -4.22 -12.90
N ARG A 50 -3.73 -4.25 -14.00
CA ARG A 50 -5.03 -4.96 -14.01
C ARG A 50 -4.86 -6.48 -13.86
N ARG A 51 -3.83 -7.09 -14.44
CA ARG A 51 -3.61 -8.54 -14.42
C ARG A 51 -3.25 -9.04 -13.01
N VAL A 52 -2.40 -8.32 -12.28
CA VAL A 52 -2.05 -8.65 -10.87
C VAL A 52 -3.25 -8.52 -9.94
N ARG A 53 -4.08 -7.49 -10.10
CA ARG A 53 -5.33 -7.36 -9.30
C ARG A 53 -6.36 -8.43 -9.62
N LYS A 54 -6.28 -9.06 -10.81
CA LYS A 54 -7.21 -10.14 -11.22
C LYS A 54 -6.79 -11.51 -10.68
N SER A 55 -5.49 -11.80 -10.57
CA SER A 55 -5.01 -13.09 -10.04
C SER A 55 -5.37 -13.31 -8.57
N LEU A 56 -5.43 -12.24 -7.76
CA LEU A 56 -5.85 -12.34 -6.36
C LEU A 56 -7.32 -12.75 -6.18
N ARG A 57 -8.20 -12.52 -7.16
CA ARG A 57 -9.65 -12.85 -7.03
C ARG A 57 -9.96 -14.35 -7.11
N GLY A 58 -9.04 -15.16 -7.61
CA GLY A 58 -9.20 -16.61 -7.74
C GLY A 58 -8.48 -17.43 -6.66
N LEU A 59 -7.78 -16.78 -5.73
CA LEU A 59 -7.11 -17.49 -4.64
C LEU A 59 -8.12 -17.92 -3.58
N PRO A 60 -7.95 -19.13 -3.00
CA PRO A 60 -8.76 -19.55 -1.86
C PRO A 60 -8.56 -18.60 -0.69
N PHE A 61 -9.62 -18.38 0.08
CA PHE A 61 -9.51 -17.67 1.34
C PHE A 61 -8.74 -18.55 2.33
N LYS A 62 -7.80 -17.92 3.03
CA LYS A 62 -7.05 -18.52 4.14
C LYS A 62 -7.35 -17.73 5.40
N THR A 63 -7.23 -18.38 6.53
CA THR A 63 -7.37 -17.75 7.83
C THR A 63 -6.02 -17.20 8.27
N TYR A 64 -6.00 -15.95 8.72
CA TYR A 64 -4.81 -15.28 9.22
C TYR A 64 -5.06 -14.75 10.63
N ASN A 65 -4.04 -14.85 11.47
CA ASN A 65 -3.95 -14.12 12.73
C ASN A 65 -3.02 -12.93 12.50
N VAL A 66 -3.46 -11.74 12.89
CA VAL A 66 -2.69 -10.51 12.68
C VAL A 66 -2.31 -9.91 14.03
N HIS A 67 -1.02 -9.81 14.28
CA HIS A 67 -0.49 -9.14 15.48
C HIS A 67 -0.22 -7.68 15.18
N MET A 68 -0.80 -6.80 15.99
CA MET A 68 -0.59 -5.36 15.95
C MET A 68 0.33 -4.93 17.08
N THR A 69 1.40 -4.23 16.75
CA THR A 69 2.35 -3.66 17.74
C THR A 69 2.48 -2.16 17.57
N PHE A 70 2.86 -1.47 18.64
CA PHE A 70 3.08 -0.02 18.67
C PHE A 70 4.57 0.30 18.60
N GLU A 71 4.94 1.40 17.96
CA GLU A 71 6.32 1.92 18.01
C GLU A 71 6.66 2.42 19.43
N PHE A 72 5.68 3.05 20.09
CA PHE A 72 5.78 3.57 21.45
C PHE A 72 4.60 3.06 22.29
N PRO A 73 4.64 1.80 22.76
CA PRO A 73 3.55 1.22 23.53
C PRO A 73 3.45 1.86 24.92
N ALA A 74 2.22 2.07 25.41
CA ALA A 74 1.98 2.25 26.83
C ALA A 74 2.29 0.97 27.62
N TRP A 75 2.31 1.06 28.95
CA TRP A 75 2.69 -0.06 29.83
C TRP A 75 1.79 -1.30 29.63
N ASP A 76 0.51 -1.08 29.34
CA ASP A 76 -0.53 -2.07 29.08
C ASP A 76 -0.55 -2.54 27.60
N GLU A 77 0.08 -1.80 26.69
CA GLU A 77 0.08 -2.08 25.24
C GLU A 77 1.34 -2.84 24.78
N LYS A 78 2.24 -3.20 25.70
CA LYS A 78 3.56 -3.78 25.38
C LYS A 78 3.48 -5.08 24.58
N GLN A 79 2.43 -5.87 24.81
CA GLN A 79 2.17 -7.13 24.12
C GLN A 79 1.44 -6.94 22.79
N GLY A 80 0.96 -5.73 22.51
CA GLY A 80 0.15 -5.44 21.34
C GLY A 80 -1.24 -6.08 21.39
N TYR A 81 -1.93 -6.08 20.25
CA TYR A 81 -3.26 -6.68 20.12
C TYR A 81 -3.26 -7.73 19.02
N TRP A 82 -4.04 -8.79 19.26
CA TRP A 82 -4.24 -9.86 18.29
C TRP A 82 -5.59 -9.72 17.61
N TYR A 83 -5.58 -9.83 16.28
CA TYR A 83 -6.77 -9.93 15.46
C TYR A 83 -6.79 -11.30 14.80
N ASP A 84 -7.48 -12.24 15.45
CA ASP A 84 -7.55 -13.63 15.01
C ASP A 84 -8.67 -13.88 14.00
N GLY A 85 -8.57 -15.00 13.28
CA GLY A 85 -9.65 -15.47 12.42
C GLY A 85 -9.95 -14.59 11.20
N ILE A 86 -8.98 -13.82 10.72
CA ILE A 86 -9.17 -12.94 9.55
C ILE A 86 -9.14 -13.79 8.27
N ALA A 87 -10.30 -13.96 7.65
CA ALA A 87 -10.41 -14.56 6.33
C ALA A 87 -9.92 -13.57 5.26
N ALA A 88 -8.80 -13.88 4.61
CA ALA A 88 -8.23 -13.08 3.53
C ALA A 88 -7.59 -13.96 2.46
N ARG A 89 -7.37 -13.41 1.27
CA ARG A 89 -6.69 -14.13 0.17
C ARG A 89 -5.18 -13.95 0.20
N SER A 90 -4.69 -13.01 1.00
CA SER A 90 -3.26 -12.75 1.18
C SER A 90 -2.97 -12.09 2.53
N LYS A 91 -1.72 -12.18 2.98
CA LYS A 91 -1.22 -11.48 4.19
C LYS A 91 -1.43 -9.97 4.13
N SER A 92 -1.27 -9.37 2.95
CA SER A 92 -1.46 -7.92 2.76
C SER A 92 -2.93 -7.53 2.93
N GLU A 93 -3.85 -8.34 2.40
CA GLU A 93 -5.29 -8.14 2.58
C GLU A 93 -5.70 -8.37 4.04
N ALA A 94 -5.16 -9.39 4.72
CA ALA A 94 -5.38 -9.61 6.15
C ALA A 94 -4.95 -8.40 6.99
N ASN A 95 -3.75 -7.88 6.74
CA ASN A 95 -3.24 -6.67 7.39
C ASN A 95 -4.14 -5.44 7.12
N LYS A 96 -4.70 -5.32 5.92
CA LYS A 96 -5.62 -4.22 5.58
C LYS A 96 -6.92 -4.33 6.37
N ILE A 97 -7.48 -5.54 6.51
CA ILE A 97 -8.69 -5.79 7.30
C ILE A 97 -8.41 -5.51 8.78
N ALA A 98 -7.30 -6.01 9.33
CA ALA A 98 -6.90 -5.75 10.72
C ALA A 98 -6.73 -4.25 10.99
N ARG A 99 -6.13 -3.50 10.07
CA ARG A 99 -6.00 -2.05 10.19
C ARG A 99 -7.36 -1.36 10.25
N GLY A 100 -8.31 -1.75 9.41
CA GLY A 100 -9.66 -1.19 9.44
C GLY A 100 -10.39 -1.45 10.77
N LYS A 101 -10.21 -2.64 11.36
CA LYS A 101 -10.72 -2.95 12.71
C LYS A 101 -10.06 -2.06 13.78
N ALA A 102 -8.72 -1.98 13.75
CA ALA A 102 -7.96 -1.17 14.69
C ALA A 102 -8.30 0.34 14.60
N GLU A 103 -8.61 0.86 13.41
CA GLU A 103 -9.09 2.22 13.20
C GLU A 103 -10.48 2.42 13.83
N GLY A 104 -11.40 1.47 13.66
CA GLY A 104 -12.72 1.49 14.30
C GLY A 104 -12.67 1.46 15.82
N ASP A 105 -11.71 0.71 16.38
CA ASP A 105 -11.48 0.61 17.83
C ASP A 105 -10.69 1.81 18.39
N GLY A 106 -10.16 2.67 17.52
CA GLY A 106 -9.39 3.86 17.91
C GLY A 106 -7.91 3.61 18.24
N HIS A 107 -7.42 2.37 18.14
CA HIS A 107 -6.04 2.00 18.45
C HIS A 107 -4.99 2.62 17.52
N THR A 108 -5.38 3.10 16.35
CA THR A 108 -4.46 3.71 15.36
C THR A 108 -4.42 5.23 15.43
N THR A 109 -5.28 5.87 16.25
CA THR A 109 -5.39 7.33 16.31
C THR A 109 -4.14 7.92 16.94
N ALA A 110 -3.42 8.75 16.17
CA ALA A 110 -2.17 9.41 16.59
C ALA A 110 -1.05 8.45 17.06
N LYS A 111 -1.17 7.14 16.80
CA LYS A 111 -0.17 6.13 17.16
C LYS A 111 0.40 5.47 15.92
N ARG A 112 1.72 5.30 15.89
CA ARG A 112 2.36 4.53 14.84
C ARG A 112 2.31 3.05 15.19
N VAL A 113 1.67 2.27 14.34
CA VAL A 113 1.42 0.82 14.55
C VAL A 113 1.93 -0.01 13.38
N TRP A 114 2.39 -1.22 13.68
CA TRP A 114 2.81 -2.22 12.70
C TRP A 114 1.89 -3.43 12.78
N PHE A 115 1.64 -4.08 11.63
CA PHE A 115 0.78 -5.25 11.52
C PHE A 115 1.54 -6.41 10.89
N LYS A 116 1.49 -7.58 11.52
CA LYS A 116 2.14 -8.79 11.04
C LYS A 116 1.13 -9.93 10.96
N ALA A 117 0.76 -10.31 9.74
CA ALA A 117 -0.10 -11.47 9.48
C ALA A 117 0.69 -12.79 9.48
N THR A 118 0.22 -13.75 10.25
CA THR A 118 0.61 -15.16 10.23
C THR A 118 -0.56 -16.00 9.77
N GLU A 119 -0.30 -17.00 8.93
CA GLU A 119 -1.35 -17.94 8.51
C GLU A 119 -1.71 -18.82 9.70
N ALA A 120 -3.00 -18.96 9.98
CA ALA A 120 -3.49 -19.92 10.96
C ALA A 120 -3.59 -21.29 10.26
N GLU A 121 -3.00 -22.31 10.87
CA GLU A 121 -3.01 -23.70 10.38
C GLU A 121 -4.42 -24.32 10.44
#